data_AF-A0A6J6VE76-F1
#
_entry.id   AF-A0A6J6VE76-F1
#
_cell.length_a   1.000
_cell.length_b   1.000
_cell.length_c   1.000
_cell.angle_alpha   90.00
_cell.angle_beta   90.00
_cell.angle_gamma   90.00
#
_symmetry.space_group_name_H-M   'P 1'
#
loop_
_entity.id
_entity.type
_entity.pdbx_description
1 polymer ?
#
loop_
_entity_poly.entity_id
_entity_poly.type
_entity_poly.pdbx_seq_one_letter_code
_entity_poly.pdbx_strand_id
1 'polypeptide(L)'
;MFVTSVDVHNLSAISEVRSVLEIQAAGLAAQRANAQDQIITNALIAEIDAIKGELNMAKLIGLDQRIHRHIYRATHNHFLETSLEQYYGHALRIWFMALNRVEDLSEAIIEHRALLIAIRDNKVEAAEKAMRDHMEGFEASIRKSF
;
A
#
# COMPACT_ATOMS: atom_id res chain seq x y z
N MET A 1 22.30 14.28 -10.66
CA MET A 1 21.42 13.15 -10.33
C MET A 1 20.31 13.14 -11.38
N PHE A 2 20.25 12.12 -12.23
CA PHE A 2 19.17 11.97 -13.21
C PHE A 2 18.04 11.18 -12.56
N VAL A 3 16.83 11.72 -12.62
CA VAL A 3 15.62 11.04 -12.16
C VAL A 3 15.07 10.28 -13.37
N THR A 4 14.87 8.97 -13.26
CA THR A 4 14.29 8.15 -14.35
C THR A 4 12.96 8.74 -14.81
N SER A 5 12.76 8.82 -16.13
CA SER A 5 11.50 9.24 -16.73
C SER A 5 10.38 8.28 -16.32
N VAL A 6 9.23 8.83 -15.94
CA VAL A 6 8.05 8.06 -15.58
C VAL A 6 7.20 7.95 -16.84
N ASP A 7 7.10 6.75 -17.36
CA ASP A 7 6.20 6.40 -18.45
C ASP A 7 5.03 5.61 -17.87
N VAL A 8 3.80 6.00 -18.20
CA VAL A 8 2.60 5.27 -17.77
C VAL A 8 2.58 3.85 -18.33
N HIS A 9 3.26 3.60 -19.46
CA HIS A 9 3.44 2.26 -20.02
C HIS A 9 4.22 1.32 -19.08
N ASN A 10 5.04 1.86 -18.18
CA ASN A 10 5.72 1.06 -17.16
C ASN A 10 4.82 0.69 -15.99
N LEU A 11 3.61 1.24 -15.87
CA LEU A 11 2.69 0.91 -14.78
C LEU A 11 2.39 -0.59 -14.75
N SER A 12 2.06 -1.17 -15.90
CA SER A 12 1.75 -2.61 -15.97
C SER A 12 2.94 -3.45 -15.52
N ALA A 13 4.16 -3.11 -15.95
CA ALA A 13 5.37 -3.84 -15.59
C ALA A 13 5.72 -3.67 -14.10
N ILE A 14 5.55 -2.47 -13.53
CA ILE A 14 5.78 -2.21 -12.11
C ILE A 14 4.71 -2.91 -11.26
N SER A 15 3.43 -2.84 -11.65
CA SER A 15 2.33 -3.50 -10.96
C SER A 15 2.50 -5.01 -10.94
N GLU A 16 2.96 -5.63 -12.04
CA GLU A 16 3.23 -7.08 -12.10
C GLU A 16 4.20 -7.52 -11.00
N VAL A 17 5.33 -6.81 -10.86
CA VAL A 17 6.33 -7.12 -9.83
C VAL A 17 5.82 -6.78 -8.43
N ARG A 18 5.19 -5.61 -8.25
CA ARG A 18 4.67 -5.17 -6.95
C ARG A 18 3.61 -6.13 -6.42
N SER A 19 2.67 -6.58 -7.25
CA SER A 19 1.62 -7.48 -6.79
C SER A 19 2.19 -8.75 -6.16
N VAL A 20 3.27 -9.33 -6.72
CA VAL A 20 3.91 -10.49 -6.10
C VAL A 20 4.58 -10.15 -4.77
N LEU A 21 5.35 -9.06 -4.73
CA LEU A 21 6.17 -8.71 -3.56
C LEU A 21 5.34 -8.12 -2.40
N GLU A 22 4.34 -7.28 -2.70
CA GLU A 22 3.45 -6.65 -1.72
C GLU A 22 2.61 -7.70 -1.00
N ILE A 23 2.03 -8.65 -1.75
CA ILE A 23 1.24 -9.75 -1.19
C ILE A 23 2.12 -10.60 -0.27
N GLN A 24 3.32 -10.98 -0.73
CA GLN A 24 4.24 -11.73 0.11
C GLN A 24 4.65 -10.94 1.36
N ALA A 25 4.87 -9.64 1.24
CA ALA A 25 5.21 -8.77 2.37
C ALA A 25 4.07 -8.71 3.39
N ALA A 26 2.81 -8.62 2.95
CA ALA A 26 1.65 -8.66 3.85
C ALA A 26 1.58 -9.96 4.66
N GLY A 27 1.79 -11.12 4.00
CA GLY A 27 1.84 -12.41 4.68
C GLY A 27 3.00 -12.51 5.69
N LEU A 28 4.19 -12.06 5.29
CA LEU A 28 5.37 -12.05 6.18
C LEU A 28 5.19 -11.09 7.36
N ALA A 29 4.60 -9.92 7.14
CA ALA A 29 4.28 -8.97 8.21
C ALA A 29 3.32 -9.59 9.22
N ALA A 30 2.24 -10.23 8.77
CA ALA A 30 1.32 -10.95 9.64
C ALA A 30 1.97 -12.11 10.40
N GLN A 31 2.99 -12.75 9.81
CA GLN A 31 3.72 -13.84 10.45
C GLN A 31 4.75 -13.36 11.49
N ARG A 32 5.38 -12.20 11.26
CA ARG A 32 6.61 -11.78 11.96
C ARG A 32 6.46 -10.55 12.85
N ALA A 33 5.36 -9.80 12.73
CA ALA A 33 5.14 -8.56 13.48
C ALA A 33 5.40 -8.74 14.98
N ASN A 34 6.26 -7.89 15.52
CA ASN A 34 6.60 -7.86 16.94
C ASN A 34 5.73 -6.85 17.71
N ALA A 35 5.95 -6.72 19.02
CA ALA A 35 5.15 -5.83 19.88
C ALA A 35 5.18 -4.34 19.44
N GLN A 36 6.32 -3.85 18.92
CA GLN A 36 6.41 -2.49 18.40
C GLN A 36 5.60 -2.34 17.11
N ASP A 37 5.64 -3.33 16.23
CA ASP A 37 4.85 -3.31 15.00
C ASP A 37 3.35 -3.30 15.32
N GLN A 38 2.92 -4.07 16.33
CA GLN A 38 1.53 -4.10 16.78
C GLN A 38 1.05 -2.74 17.29
N ILE A 39 1.90 -1.97 17.98
CA ILE A 39 1.55 -0.60 18.41
C ILE A 39 1.29 0.29 17.18
N ILE A 40 2.17 0.23 16.19
CA ILE A 40 2.03 1.03 14.96
C ILE A 40 0.81 0.58 14.15
N THR A 41 0.60 -0.73 13.99
CA THR A 41 -0.58 -1.30 13.32
C THR A 41 -1.87 -0.78 13.95
N ASN A 42 -1.98 -0.82 15.28
CA ASN A 42 -3.17 -0.33 15.98
C ASN A 42 -3.37 1.19 15.83
N ALA A 43 -2.28 1.97 15.84
CA ALA A 43 -2.35 3.40 15.60
C ALA A 43 -2.84 3.73 14.19
N LEU A 44 -2.37 3.00 13.17
CA LEU A 44 -2.81 3.16 11.79
C LEU A 44 -4.29 2.77 11.61
N ILE A 45 -4.74 1.67 12.24
CA ILE A 45 -6.17 1.30 12.25
C ILE A 45 -7.02 2.41 12.86
N ALA A 46 -6.61 2.95 14.01
CA ALA A 46 -7.34 4.03 14.67
C ALA A 46 -7.39 5.31 13.82
N GLU A 47 -6.31 5.61 13.07
CA GLU A 47 -6.28 6.74 12.16
C GLU A 47 -7.25 6.54 10.98
N ILE A 48 -7.32 5.34 10.40
CA ILE A 48 -8.32 5.01 9.37
C ILE A 48 -9.74 5.17 9.94
N ASP A 49 -10.00 4.65 11.15
CA ASP A 49 -11.32 4.72 11.81
C ASP A 49 -11.75 6.15 12.14
N ALA A 50 -10.80 7.08 12.25
CA ALA A 50 -11.05 8.49 12.51
C ALA A 50 -11.38 9.30 11.24
N ILE A 51 -11.20 8.72 10.04
CA ILE A 51 -11.50 9.39 8.78
C ILE A 51 -13.00 9.64 8.66
N LYS A 52 -13.39 10.92 8.57
CA LYS A 52 -14.80 11.38 8.45
C LYS A 52 -14.86 12.63 7.56
N GLY A 53 -15.99 12.80 6.86
CA GLY A 53 -16.28 14.01 6.08
C GLY A 53 -15.48 14.10 4.77
N GLU A 54 -15.31 15.32 4.24
CA GLU A 54 -14.53 15.56 3.02
C GLU A 54 -13.06 15.16 3.21
N LEU A 55 -12.58 14.31 2.31
CA LEU A 55 -11.24 13.73 2.40
C LEU A 55 -10.23 14.62 1.70
N ASN A 56 -9.18 15.00 2.44
CA ASN A 56 -8.03 15.66 1.84
C ASN A 56 -7.15 14.61 1.16
N MET A 57 -7.04 14.69 -0.16
CA MET A 57 -6.27 13.72 -0.96
C MET A 57 -4.82 13.56 -0.50
N ALA A 58 -4.13 14.66 -0.17
CA ALA A 58 -2.74 14.60 0.30
C ALA A 58 -2.61 13.85 1.63
N LYS A 59 -3.62 13.91 2.51
CA LYS A 59 -3.64 13.13 3.75
C LYS A 59 -3.84 11.64 3.48
N LEU A 60 -4.73 11.28 2.56
CA LEU A 60 -4.95 9.89 2.16
C LEU A 60 -3.68 9.27 1.56
N ILE A 61 -3.01 9.99 0.65
CA ILE A 61 -1.71 9.59 0.08
C ILE A 61 -0.67 9.40 1.18
N GLY A 62 -0.59 10.33 2.14
CA GLY A 62 0.36 10.22 3.25
C GLY A 62 0.08 9.01 4.14
N LEU A 63 -1.19 8.65 4.34
CA LEU A 63 -1.59 7.48 5.12
C LEU A 63 -1.24 6.18 4.38
N ASP A 64 -1.56 6.08 3.09
CA ASP A 64 -1.18 4.96 2.19
C ASP A 64 0.32 4.66 2.28
N GLN A 65 1.15 5.69 2.12
CA GLN A 65 2.62 5.57 2.21
C GLN A 65 3.09 5.04 3.56
N ARG A 66 2.47 5.50 4.65
CA ARG A 66 2.83 5.06 6.01
C ARG A 66 2.43 3.61 6.23
N ILE A 67 1.29 3.17 5.68
CA ILE A 67 0.81 1.80 5.80
C ILE A 67 1.73 0.84 5.04
N HIS A 68 2.03 1.10 3.76
CA HIS A 68 2.95 0.26 2.97
C HIS A 68 4.33 0.15 3.64
N ARG A 69 4.93 1.27 4.04
CA ARG A 69 6.23 1.28 4.74
C ARG A 69 6.21 0.50 6.06
N HIS A 70 5.11 0.58 6.80
CA HIS A 70 4.93 -0.19 8.02
C HIS A 70 4.93 -1.70 7.73
N ILE A 71 4.17 -2.13 6.73
CA ILE A 71 4.11 -3.53 6.30
C ILE A 71 5.51 -4.01 5.90
N TYR A 72 6.25 -3.23 5.12
CA TYR A 72 7.60 -3.59 4.68
C TYR A 72 8.55 -3.82 5.86
N ARG A 73 8.51 -2.94 6.86
CA ARG A 73 9.33 -3.04 8.08
C ARG A 73 8.95 -4.24 8.93
N ALA A 74 7.64 -4.50 9.07
CA ALA A 74 7.10 -5.63 9.82
C ALA A 74 7.47 -6.99 9.20
N THR A 75 7.92 -7.04 7.94
CA THR A 75 8.50 -8.27 7.37
C THR A 75 9.83 -8.67 8.01
N HIS A 76 10.50 -7.72 8.67
CA HIS A 76 11.85 -7.83 9.21
C HIS A 76 12.85 -8.38 8.18
N ASN A 77 12.68 -7.99 6.91
CA ASN A 77 13.54 -8.35 5.81
C ASN A 77 13.99 -7.08 5.05
N HIS A 78 15.21 -6.62 5.37
CA HIS A 78 15.75 -5.38 4.81
C HIS A 78 15.85 -5.38 3.28
N PHE A 79 16.10 -6.54 2.65
CA PHE A 79 16.15 -6.63 1.20
C PHE A 79 14.77 -6.45 0.57
N LEU A 80 13.75 -7.07 1.17
CA LEU A 80 12.37 -6.92 0.73
C LEU A 80 11.87 -5.49 0.92
N GLU A 81 12.13 -4.89 2.08
CA GLU A 81 11.81 -3.48 2.37
C GLU A 81 12.45 -2.54 1.35
N THR A 82 13.76 -2.68 1.10
CA THR A 82 14.49 -1.81 0.17
C THR A 82 13.96 -1.95 -1.26
N SER A 83 13.63 -3.17 -1.68
CA SER A 83 13.11 -3.44 -3.02
C SER A 83 11.69 -2.85 -3.19
N LEU A 84 10.83 -3.06 -2.20
CA LEU A 84 9.47 -2.55 -2.21
C LEU A 84 9.42 -1.02 -2.14
N GLU A 85 10.29 -0.37 -1.35
CA GLU A 85 10.38 1.09 -1.32
C GLU A 85 10.74 1.68 -2.69
N GLN A 86 11.65 1.02 -3.44
CA GLN A 86 12.00 1.44 -4.80
C GLN A 86 10.81 1.33 -5.76
N TYR A 87 10.14 0.17 -5.80
CA TYR A 87 9.00 -0.04 -6.69
C TYR A 87 7.80 0.84 -6.30
N TYR A 88 7.55 1.02 -5.01
CA TYR A 88 6.53 1.90 -4.50
C TYR A 88 6.79 3.36 -4.88
N GLY A 89 8.04 3.82 -4.80
CA GLY A 89 8.44 5.15 -5.29
C GLY A 89 8.15 5.36 -6.78
N HIS A 90 8.34 4.34 -7.62
CA HIS A 90 7.95 4.39 -9.03
C HIS A 90 6.43 4.46 -9.22
N ALA A 91 5.69 3.62 -8.50
CA ALA A 91 4.22 3.58 -8.56
C ALA A 91 3.60 4.91 -8.10
N LEU A 92 4.10 5.49 -7.01
CA LEU A 92 3.66 6.80 -6.51
C LEU A 92 3.81 7.90 -7.56
N ARG A 93 4.92 7.93 -8.31
CA ARG A 93 5.14 8.95 -9.34
C ARG A 93 4.14 8.83 -10.49
N ILE A 94 3.83 7.60 -10.91
CA ILE A 94 2.78 7.34 -11.92
C ILE A 94 1.43 7.80 -11.35
N TRP A 95 1.17 7.47 -10.10
CA TRP A 95 -0.06 7.84 -9.44
C TRP A 95 -0.24 9.36 -9.32
N PHE A 96 0.81 10.11 -8.96
CA PHE A 96 0.80 11.58 -8.96
C PHE A 96 0.42 12.18 -10.32
N MET A 97 0.78 11.52 -11.43
CA MET A 97 0.36 11.96 -12.78
C MET A 97 -1.13 11.67 -13.06
N ALA A 98 -1.69 10.65 -12.41
CA ALA A 98 -3.09 10.25 -12.54
C ALA A 98 -4.03 10.96 -11.54
N LEU A 99 -3.53 11.56 -10.45
CA LEU A 99 -4.35 12.10 -9.35
C LEU A 99 -5.46 13.06 -9.79
N ASN A 100 -5.21 13.92 -10.79
CA ASN A 100 -6.23 14.86 -11.28
C ASN A 100 -7.39 14.17 -12.04
N ARG A 101 -7.30 12.86 -12.27
CA ARG A 101 -8.24 12.05 -13.06
C ARG A 101 -8.90 10.94 -12.24
N VAL A 102 -8.41 10.69 -11.01
CA VAL A 102 -9.01 9.71 -10.10
C VAL A 102 -10.08 10.43 -9.28
N GLU A 103 -11.34 10.03 -9.45
CA GLU A 103 -12.49 10.71 -8.82
C GLU A 103 -12.66 10.38 -7.33
N ASP A 104 -12.25 9.18 -6.88
CA ASP A 104 -12.36 8.77 -5.47
C ASP A 104 -11.26 7.78 -5.08
N LEU A 105 -10.70 7.98 -3.90
CA LEU A 105 -9.64 7.16 -3.28
C LEU A 105 -10.01 6.68 -1.87
N SER A 106 -11.21 7.00 -1.42
CA SER A 106 -11.74 6.60 -0.12
C SER A 106 -11.78 5.08 0.01
N GLU A 107 -12.24 4.38 -1.03
CA GLU A 107 -12.34 2.91 -1.06
C GLU A 107 -10.98 2.24 -0.87
N ALA A 108 -9.96 2.66 -1.63
CA ALA A 108 -8.61 2.09 -1.55
C ALA A 108 -7.96 2.24 -0.16
N ILE A 109 -8.26 3.33 0.55
CA ILE A 109 -7.77 3.53 1.92
C ILE A 109 -8.56 2.68 2.93
N ILE A 110 -9.86 2.48 2.71
CA ILE A 110 -10.70 1.64 3.57
C ILE A 110 -10.26 0.17 3.49
N GLU A 111 -9.84 -0.31 2.32
CA GLU A 111 -9.32 -1.67 2.11
C GLU A 111 -8.12 -2.00 3.01
N HIS A 112 -7.23 -1.02 3.22
CA HIS A 112 -6.07 -1.17 4.10
C HIS A 112 -6.44 -1.53 5.55
N ARG A 113 -7.65 -1.17 6.00
CA ARG A 113 -8.11 -1.52 7.35
C ARG A 113 -8.18 -3.03 7.55
N ALA A 114 -8.74 -3.75 6.57
CA ALA A 114 -8.87 -5.20 6.65
C ALA A 114 -7.50 -5.88 6.66
N LEU A 115 -6.57 -5.36 5.85
CA LEU A 115 -5.17 -5.78 5.80
C LEU A 115 -4.47 -5.59 7.15
N LEU A 116 -4.57 -4.40 7.76
CA LEU A 116 -3.94 -4.12 9.06
C LEU A 116 -4.54 -4.98 10.18
N ILE A 117 -5.85 -5.25 10.14
CA ILE A 117 -6.50 -6.18 11.09
C ILE A 117 -5.95 -7.59 10.92
N ALA A 118 -5.79 -8.07 9.69
CA ALA A 118 -5.21 -9.38 9.45
C ALA A 118 -3.77 -9.49 9.96
N ILE A 119 -2.95 -8.43 9.78
CA ILE A 119 -1.60 -8.37 10.35
C ILE A 119 -1.64 -8.36 11.88
N ARG A 120 -2.53 -7.55 12.48
CA ARG A 120 -2.70 -7.47 13.94
C ARG A 120 -3.05 -8.83 14.54
N ASP A 121 -3.95 -9.56 13.89
CA ASP A 121 -4.47 -10.83 14.36
C ASP A 121 -3.62 -12.04 13.90
N ASN A 122 -2.45 -11.78 13.31
CA ASN A 122 -1.50 -12.75 12.78
C ASN A 122 -2.13 -13.75 11.78
N LYS A 123 -3.01 -13.26 10.90
CA LYS A 123 -3.72 -14.04 9.89
C LYS A 123 -3.04 -13.89 8.51
N VAL A 124 -2.03 -14.72 8.27
CA VAL A 124 -1.19 -14.68 7.05
C VAL A 124 -2.03 -14.70 5.76
N GLU A 125 -2.86 -15.72 5.56
CA GLU A 125 -3.67 -15.88 4.35
C GLU A 125 -4.67 -14.71 4.14
N ALA A 126 -5.21 -14.18 5.24
CA ALA A 126 -6.11 -13.03 5.18
C ALA A 126 -5.37 -11.74 4.82
N ALA A 127 -4.14 -11.55 5.31
CA ALA A 127 -3.31 -10.40 4.95
C ALA A 127 -2.88 -10.45 3.48
N GLU A 128 -2.47 -11.62 2.99
CA GLU A 128 -2.14 -11.84 1.58
C GLU A 128 -3.35 -11.57 0.67
N LYS A 129 -4.54 -12.07 1.06
CA LYS A 129 -5.76 -11.81 0.31
C LYS A 129 -6.11 -10.32 0.30
N ALA A 130 -6.10 -9.65 1.45
CA ALA A 130 -6.44 -8.24 1.54
C ALA A 130 -5.49 -7.36 0.71
N MET A 131 -4.19 -7.67 0.71
CA MET A 131 -3.22 -6.97 -0.14
C MET A 131 -3.44 -7.24 -1.62
N ARG A 132 -3.83 -8.46 -2.00
CA ARG A 132 -4.19 -8.78 -3.39
C ARG A 132 -5.36 -7.94 -3.87
N ASP A 133 -6.45 -7.94 -3.10
CA ASP A 133 -7.66 -7.19 -3.41
C ASP A 133 -7.31 -5.68 -3.58
N HIS A 134 -6.48 -5.15 -2.68
CA HIS A 134 -5.99 -3.77 -2.75
C HIS A 134 -5.19 -3.45 -4.02
N MET A 135 -4.22 -4.30 -4.37
CA MET A 135 -3.39 -4.10 -5.56
C MET A 135 -4.21 -4.18 -6.86
N GLU A 136 -5.19 -5.08 -6.92
CA GLU A 136 -6.11 -5.23 -8.06
C GLU A 136 -7.04 -4.00 -8.18
N GLY A 137 -7.59 -3.52 -7.05
CA GLY A 137 -8.42 -2.31 -6.99
C GLY A 137 -7.65 -1.05 -7.43
N PHE A 138 -6.41 -0.91 -6.98
CA PHE A 138 -5.53 0.18 -7.39
C PHE A 138 -5.27 0.16 -8.91
N GLU A 139 -4.84 -0.99 -9.46
CA GLU A 139 -4.53 -1.09 -10.89
C GLU A 139 -5.75 -0.79 -11.77
N ALA A 140 -6.92 -1.32 -11.39
CA ALA A 140 -8.18 -1.05 -12.09
C ALA A 140 -8.54 0.44 -12.10
N SER A 141 -8.31 1.14 -10.99
CA SER A 141 -8.59 2.58 -10.85
C SER A 141 -7.65 3.43 -11.71
N ILE A 142 -6.36 3.11 -11.73
CA ILE A 142 -5.40 3.84 -12.57
C ILE A 142 -5.67 3.60 -14.05
N ARG A 143 -5.99 2.36 -14.46
CA ARG A 143 -6.28 2.04 -15.85
C ARG A 143 -7.49 2.80 -16.40
N LYS A 144 -8.51 3.07 -15.58
CA LYS A 144 -9.67 3.89 -15.97
C LYS A 144 -9.35 5.37 -16.12
N SER A 145 -8.21 5.83 -15.59
CA SER A 145 -7.79 7.24 -15.57
C SER A 145 -6.94 7.63 -16.80
N PHE A 146 -6.69 6.70 -17.72
CA PHE A 146 -5.96 6.88 -18.97
C PHE A 146 -6.79 6.38 -20.15
#